data_AF-A0A2B7YQE0-F1
#
_entry.id   AF-A0A2B7YQE0-F1
#
_cell.length_a   1.000
_cell.length_b   1.000
_cell.length_c   1.000
_cell.angle_alpha   90.00
_cell.angle_beta   90.00
_cell.angle_gamma   90.00
#
_symmetry.space_group_name_H-M   'P 1'
#
loop_
_entity.id
_entity.type
_entity.pdbx_description
1 polymer ?
#
loop_
_entity_poly.entity_id
_entity_poly.type
_entity_poly.pdbx_seq_one_letter_code
_entity_poly.pdbx_strand_id
1 'polypeptide(L)'
;MATEEASSTPLAEVASIASPINLLLFSLFVILVYLRFRPKRAVSLPQGPAPVVFRTFTPTTLLPFDGKDGASVYLAVRGRVFDVTSGKNFYGPVN
;
A
#
# COMPACT_ATOMS: atom_id res chain seq x y z
N MET A 1 -35.39 12.10 76.56
CA MET A 1 -34.77 13.34 76.05
C MET A 1 -33.82 12.91 74.96
N ALA A 2 -34.25 13.09 73.72
CA ALA A 2 -33.56 12.62 72.51
C ALA A 2 -32.62 13.71 71.99
N THR A 3 -31.47 13.29 71.45
CA THR A 3 -30.76 13.99 70.36
C THR A 3 -29.87 12.96 69.64
N GLU A 4 -30.41 12.33 68.60
CA GLU A 4 -29.62 11.88 67.45
C GLU A 4 -29.46 13.09 66.53
N GLU A 5 -28.22 13.45 66.18
CA GLU A 5 -27.94 14.39 65.09
C GLU A 5 -27.17 13.61 64.03
N ALA A 6 -27.83 13.46 62.88
CA ALA A 6 -27.49 12.56 61.81
C ALA A 6 -26.28 13.02 60.99
N SER A 7 -25.45 12.06 60.58
CA SER A 7 -24.39 12.26 59.60
C SER A 7 -24.99 12.65 58.24
N SER A 8 -24.69 13.85 57.76
CA SER A 8 -25.04 14.26 56.39
C SER A 8 -24.14 13.54 55.39
N THR A 9 -24.68 12.54 54.69
CA THR A 9 -24.08 12.06 53.44
C THR A 9 -24.03 13.22 52.45
N PRO A 10 -22.90 13.53 51.79
CA PRO A 10 -22.89 14.52 50.73
C PRO A 10 -23.82 14.02 49.62
N LEU A 11 -24.90 14.77 49.38
CA LEU A 11 -25.80 14.56 48.26
C LEU A 11 -24.94 14.55 47.01
N ALA A 12 -24.90 13.41 46.31
CA ALA A 12 -24.24 13.31 45.03
C ALA A 12 -24.78 14.42 44.12
N GLU A 13 -23.95 15.43 43.88
CA GLU A 13 -24.21 16.48 42.90
C GLU A 13 -24.41 15.76 41.57
N VAL A 14 -25.66 15.75 41.08
CA VAL A 14 -26.00 15.14 39.80
C VAL A 14 -25.28 15.98 38.74
N ALA A 15 -24.06 15.58 38.40
CA ALA A 15 -23.26 16.24 37.39
C ALA A 15 -24.14 16.42 36.16
N SER A 16 -24.42 17.68 35.81
CA SER A 16 -25.38 17.98 34.76
C SER A 16 -24.92 17.29 33.48
N ILE A 17 -25.68 16.29 33.04
CA ILE A 17 -25.30 15.38 31.96
C ILE A 17 -25.04 16.19 30.67
N ALA A 18 -25.70 17.34 30.52
CA ALA A 18 -25.54 18.28 29.42
C ALA A 18 -24.69 19.52 29.78
N SER A 19 -23.68 19.40 30.63
CA SER A 19 -22.72 20.48 30.87
C SER A 19 -21.87 20.76 29.61
N PRO A 20 -21.37 22.00 29.40
CA PRO A 20 -20.54 22.34 28.25
C PRO A 20 -19.29 21.47 28.10
N ILE A 21 -18.69 21.06 29.24
CA ILE A 21 -17.52 20.18 29.25
C ILE A 21 -17.88 18.77 28.78
N ASN A 22 -19.03 18.22 29.17
CA ASN A 22 -19.47 16.89 28.75
C ASN A 22 -19.78 16.85 27.24
N LEU A 23 -20.32 17.93 26.67
CA LEU A 23 -20.53 18.04 25.23
C LEU A 23 -19.22 18.09 24.44
N LEU A 24 -18.21 18.81 24.95
CA LEU A 24 -16.86 18.81 24.37
C LEU A 24 -16.23 17.42 24.42
N LEU A 25 -16.31 16.74 25.58
CA LEU A 25 -15.80 15.38 25.75
C LEU A 25 -16.53 14.38 24.85
N PHE A 26 -17.85 14.48 24.73
CA PHE A 26 -18.64 13.63 23.84
C PHE A 26 -18.31 13.86 22.37
N SER A 27 -18.18 15.12 21.94
CA SER A 27 -17.75 15.47 20.59
C SER A 27 -16.35 14.90 20.28
N LEU A 28 -15.40 15.08 21.20
CA LEU A 28 -14.06 14.50 21.09
C LEU A 28 -14.11 12.96 20.99
N PHE A 29 -14.93 12.32 21.83
CA PHE A 29 -15.11 10.87 21.81
C PHE A 29 -15.66 10.39 20.46
N VAL A 30 -16.70 11.04 19.92
CA VAL A 30 -17.25 10.72 18.60
C VAL A 30 -16.21 10.93 17.50
N ILE A 31 -15.42 11.99 17.55
CA ILE A 31 -14.34 12.24 16.59
C ILE A 31 -13.28 11.14 16.65
N LEU A 32 -12.84 10.74 17.84
CA LEU A 32 -11.83 9.68 17.99
C LEU A 32 -12.36 8.32 17.49
N VAL A 33 -13.61 7.99 17.80
CA VAL A 33 -14.30 6.81 17.28
C VAL A 33 -14.35 6.85 15.76
N TYR A 34 -14.79 7.98 15.19
CA TYR A 34 -14.87 8.18 13.75
C TYR A 34 -13.49 8.07 13.07
N LEU A 35 -12.45 8.66 13.64
CA LEU A 35 -11.09 8.55 13.14
C LEU A 35 -10.53 7.13 13.23
N ARG A 36 -10.96 6.34 14.23
CA ARG A 36 -10.56 4.92 14.35
C ARG A 36 -11.20 4.04 13.29
N PHE A 37 -12.44 4.32 12.91
CA PHE A 37 -13.18 3.56 11.92
C PHE A 37 -12.89 3.96 10.47
N ARG A 38 -12.13 5.05 10.21
CA ARG A 38 -11.69 5.41 8.86
C ARG A 38 -10.63 4.42 8.35
N PRO A 39 -10.92 3.60 7.33
CA PRO A 39 -9.94 2.67 6.77
C PRO A 39 -8.77 3.44 6.15
N LYS A 40 -7.54 3.04 6.47
CA LYS A 40 -6.34 3.56 5.79
C LYS A 40 -6.35 3.02 4.36
N ARG A 41 -6.15 3.90 3.37
CA ARG A 41 -6.05 3.48 1.95
C ARG A 41 -4.92 2.46 1.81
N ALA A 42 -5.22 1.33 1.17
CA ALA A 42 -4.19 0.35 0.84
C ALA A 42 -3.21 1.02 -0.14
N VAL A 43 -1.92 0.98 0.18
CA VAL A 43 -0.86 1.43 -0.73
C VAL A 43 -0.84 0.45 -1.90
N SER A 44 -1.23 0.92 -3.09
CA SER A 44 -1.06 0.12 -4.31
C SER A 44 0.41 0.11 -4.67
N LEU A 45 1.08 -1.04 -4.52
CA LEU A 45 2.41 -1.23 -5.07
C LEU A 45 2.30 -1.24 -6.60
N PRO A 46 3.21 -0.56 -7.33
CA PRO A 46 3.28 -0.72 -8.77
C PRO A 46 3.49 -2.20 -9.09
N GLN A 47 2.78 -2.69 -10.11
CA GLN A 47 2.93 -4.07 -10.55
C GLN A 47 4.39 -4.30 -10.97
N GLY A 48 5.02 -5.32 -10.39
CA GLY A 48 6.39 -5.69 -10.73
C GLY A 48 6.52 -6.05 -12.22
N PRO A 49 7.74 -6.05 -12.76
CA PRO A 49 7.98 -6.46 -14.14
C PRO A 49 7.43 -7.88 -14.38
N ALA A 50 6.95 -8.13 -15.60
CA ALA A 50 6.39 -9.42 -15.97
C ALA A 50 7.40 -10.55 -15.67
N PRO A 51 6.94 -11.72 -15.19
CA PRO A 51 7.81 -12.87 -14.96
C PRO A 51 8.57 -13.25 -16.24
N VAL A 52 9.87 -13.50 -16.11
CA VAL A 52 10.68 -14.04 -17.22
C VAL A 52 10.27 -15.49 -17.43
N VAL A 53 9.51 -15.75 -18.48
CA VAL A 53 9.11 -17.11 -18.87
C VAL A 53 10.29 -17.76 -19.60
N PHE A 54 10.72 -18.93 -19.13
CA PHE A 54 11.70 -19.73 -19.87
C PHE A 54 11.12 -20.12 -21.22
N ARG A 55 11.78 -19.69 -22.29
CA ARG A 55 11.44 -20.04 -23.67
C ARG A 55 12.64 -20.72 -24.32
N THR A 56 12.37 -21.80 -25.03
CA THR A 56 13.37 -22.46 -25.87
C THR A 56 13.32 -21.85 -27.25
N PHE A 57 14.49 -21.45 -27.76
CA PHE A 57 14.63 -20.91 -29.10
C PHE A 57 15.41 -21.88 -29.98
N THR A 58 14.92 -22.10 -31.20
CA THR A 58 15.72 -22.58 -32.33
C THR A 58 16.32 -21.37 -33.07
N PRO A 59 17.38 -21.57 -33.89
CA PRO A 59 17.97 -20.48 -34.66
C PRO A 59 16.95 -19.66 -35.48
N THR A 60 16.00 -20.34 -36.12
CA THR A 60 14.94 -19.67 -36.91
C THR A 60 13.99 -18.86 -36.05
N THR A 61 13.63 -19.35 -34.86
CA THR A 61 12.74 -18.62 -33.95
C THR A 61 13.44 -17.47 -33.21
N LEU A 62 14.77 -17.48 -33.15
CA LEU A 62 15.57 -16.41 -32.53
C LEU A 62 15.81 -15.24 -33.50
N LEU A 63 15.82 -15.52 -34.81
CA LEU A 63 16.14 -14.56 -35.88
C LEU A 63 15.30 -13.26 -35.88
N PRO A 64 14.01 -13.25 -35.52
CA PRO A 64 13.22 -12.01 -35.46
C PRO A 64 13.64 -11.04 -34.35
N PHE A 65 14.47 -11.47 -33.40
CA PHE A 65 14.91 -10.67 -32.26
C PHE A 65 16.31 -10.05 -32.51
N ASP A 66 16.49 -9.45 -33.69
CA ASP A 66 17.75 -8.86 -34.13
C ASP A 66 17.86 -7.35 -33.88
N GLY A 67 16.80 -6.73 -33.34
CA GLY A 67 16.78 -5.30 -33.03
C GLY A 67 16.33 -4.38 -34.17
N LYS A 68 16.06 -4.90 -35.37
CA LYS A 68 15.50 -4.10 -36.48
C LYS A 68 14.06 -3.70 -36.21
N ASP A 69 13.62 -2.61 -36.83
CA ASP A 69 12.23 -2.13 -36.75
C ASP A 69 11.68 -1.94 -35.32
N GLY A 70 12.58 -1.69 -34.35
CA GLY A 70 12.21 -1.54 -32.95
C GLY A 70 12.01 -2.85 -32.17
N ALA A 71 12.30 -4.00 -32.77
CA ALA A 71 12.26 -5.30 -32.10
C ALA A 71 13.25 -5.39 -30.92
N SER A 72 12.98 -6.32 -30.00
CA SER A 72 13.90 -6.71 -28.93
C SER A 72 15.16 -7.38 -29.51
N VAL A 73 16.26 -7.34 -28.75
CA VAL A 73 17.55 -7.92 -29.16
C VAL A 73 17.88 -9.11 -28.28
N TYR A 74 17.86 -10.32 -28.84
CA TYR A 74 18.22 -11.55 -28.14
C TYR A 74 19.52 -12.14 -28.69
N LEU A 75 20.40 -12.59 -27.79
CA LEU A 75 21.71 -13.15 -28.15
C LEU A 75 21.89 -14.54 -27.56
N ALA A 76 22.25 -15.51 -28.40
CA ALA A 76 22.60 -16.86 -27.97
C ALA A 76 24.10 -17.02 -27.74
N VAL A 77 24.51 -17.46 -26.54
CA VAL A 77 25.90 -17.78 -26.19
C VAL A 77 25.95 -19.18 -25.58
N ARG A 78 26.70 -20.11 -26.19
CA ARG A 78 26.85 -21.51 -25.74
C ARG A 78 25.50 -22.18 -25.40
N GLY A 79 24.50 -21.98 -26.26
CA GLY A 79 23.17 -22.59 -26.12
C GLY A 79 22.23 -21.90 -25.13
N ARG A 80 22.61 -20.75 -24.56
CA ARG A 80 21.75 -19.93 -23.69
C ARG A 80 21.40 -18.63 -24.37
N VAL A 81 20.13 -18.22 -24.31
CA VAL A 81 19.62 -16.98 -24.89
C VAL A 81 19.50 -15.91 -23.82
N PHE A 82 20.03 -14.73 -24.09
CA PHE A 82 20.00 -13.56 -23.21
C PHE A 82 19.24 -12.43 -23.89
N ASP A 83 18.37 -11.76 -23.14
CA ASP A 83 17.77 -10.49 -23.56
C ASP A 83 18.80 -9.36 -23.34
N VAL A 84 19.30 -8.81 -24.43
CA VAL A 84 20.28 -7.71 -24.44
C VAL A 84 19.67 -6.44 -25.01
N THR A 85 18.34 -6.31 -24.98
CA THR A 85 17.61 -5.14 -25.51
C THR A 85 18.06 -3.84 -24.85
N SER A 86 18.44 -3.85 -23.56
CA SER A 86 19.00 -2.67 -22.87
C SER A 86 20.33 -2.19 -23.47
N GLY A 87 21.10 -3.10 -24.08
CA GLY A 87 22.36 -2.84 -24.78
C GLY A 87 22.19 -2.77 -26.30
N LYS A 88 21.00 -2.42 -26.81
CA LYS A 88 20.70 -2.41 -28.26
C LYS A 88 21.73 -1.65 -29.11
N ASN A 89 22.34 -0.59 -28.58
CA ASN A 89 23.37 0.16 -29.30
C ASN A 89 24.64 -0.65 -29.59
N PHE A 90 24.92 -1.71 -28.83
CA PHE A 90 26.10 -2.57 -29.00
C PHE A 90 25.78 -3.87 -29.75
N TYR A 91 24.60 -4.44 -29.55
CA TYR A 91 24.21 -5.75 -30.10
C TYR A 91 23.20 -5.70 -31.25
N GLY A 92 22.50 -4.57 -31.41
CA GLY A 92 21.52 -4.36 -32.46
C GLY A 92 22.10 -3.55 -33.63
N PRO A 93 21.30 -3.30 -34.67
CA PRO A 93 21.70 -2.45 -35.78
C PRO A 93 22.02 -1.04 -35.29
N VAL A 94 23.21 -0.56 -35.66
CA VAL A 94 23.57 0.86 -35.59
C VAL A 94 22.87 1.55 -36.75
N ASN A 95 21.95 2.47 -36.44
CA ASN A 95 21.33 3.33 -37.45
C ASN A 95 22.40 4.13 -38.21
#